data_AF-A0A061RB86-F1
#
_entry.id   AF-A0A061RB86-F1
#
_cell.length_a   1.000
_cell.length_b   1.000
_cell.length_c   1.000
_cell.angle_alpha   90.00
_cell.angle_beta   90.00
_cell.angle_gamma   90.00
#
_symmetry.space_group_name_H-M   'P 1'
#
loop_
_entity.id
_entity.type
_entity.pdbx_description
1 polymer ?
#
loop_
_entity_poly.entity_id
_entity_poly.type
_entity_poly.pdbx_seq_one_letter_code
_entity_poly.pdbx_strand_id
1 'polypeptide(L)'
;MTVPGRHTGANLARCGHMQLRRLLSEETFPDEFRGAPVVAQFSSIGSTNGSKSNREKWRNELQESFSAGRSASGGALGAASSLQFVWPTAEEVRCSIEGYAAGGSLPGRQEHLSQVSDLLHRWDGGPAGRARAAPHIKSYCRYRDSRVAWMVITSSNMSRAAWGELQKSGSQLYCKSYELGLLLLPHLLRPRVFNCTPEHPPPTLDAPFPPSPISGITNDGKRPCTGSAEEMPTLAAMSHPGDAVLASNKQCWCLPLPYCLPPLRYSRSDRPWAVDGHFPEPDNFGRSWAL
;
A
#
# COMPACT_ATOMS: atom_id res chain seq x y z
N MET A 1 12.51 7.18 2.98
CA MET A 1 13.69 6.43 2.53
C MET A 1 14.26 5.65 3.70
N THR A 2 14.89 4.52 3.40
CA THR A 2 15.67 3.73 4.35
C THR A 2 17.09 3.64 3.84
N VAL A 3 18.06 3.81 4.73
CA VAL A 3 19.47 3.52 4.46
C VAL A 3 20.01 2.61 5.57
N PRO A 4 20.87 1.62 5.27
CA PRO A 4 21.43 0.73 6.25
C PRO A 4 22.19 1.48 7.35
N GLY A 5 22.04 1.05 8.60
CA GLY A 5 22.74 1.63 9.73
C GLY A 5 21.94 1.64 11.02
N ARG A 6 22.60 2.12 12.08
CA ARG A 6 21.99 2.37 13.38
C ARG A 6 21.81 3.88 13.54
N HIS A 7 20.56 4.32 13.48
CA HIS A 7 20.17 5.72 13.52
C HIS A 7 19.75 6.10 14.93
N THR A 8 20.38 7.13 15.50
CA THR A 8 20.12 7.61 16.86
C THR A 8 19.88 9.12 16.88
N GLY A 9 19.36 9.64 18.00
CA GLY A 9 19.10 11.07 18.16
C GLY A 9 18.23 11.64 17.04
N ALA A 10 18.63 12.80 16.49
CA ALA A 10 17.90 13.46 15.41
C ALA A 10 17.80 12.62 14.10
N ASN A 11 18.72 11.68 13.88
CA ASN A 11 18.71 10.84 12.67
C ASN A 11 17.65 9.72 12.73
N LEU A 12 17.15 9.40 13.92
CA LEU A 12 16.14 8.37 14.11
C LEU A 12 14.87 8.64 13.27
N ALA A 13 14.42 9.90 13.22
CA ALA A 13 13.25 10.32 12.47
C ALA A 13 13.51 10.62 10.97
N ARG A 14 14.68 10.25 10.45
CA ARG A 14 15.08 10.48 9.04
C ARG A 14 15.14 9.21 8.20
N CYS A 15 14.87 8.06 8.80
CA CYS A 15 14.98 6.75 8.15
C CYS A 15 13.76 5.87 8.44
N GLY A 16 13.41 5.00 7.48
CA GLY A 16 12.47 3.90 7.69
C GLY A 16 11.09 4.33 8.18
N HIS A 17 10.49 3.50 9.03
CA HIS A 17 9.13 3.74 9.55
C HIS A 17 9.07 4.93 10.51
N MET A 18 10.19 5.38 11.07
CA MET A 18 10.25 6.55 11.94
C MET A 18 10.25 7.86 11.14
N GLN A 19 10.79 7.86 9.93
CA GLN A 19 10.58 8.98 9.00
C GLN A 19 9.11 9.11 8.65
N LEU A 20 8.44 8.00 8.33
CA LEU A 20 7.01 7.99 8.05
C LEU A 20 6.21 8.48 9.26
N ARG A 21 6.55 8.02 10.48
CA ARG A 21 5.93 8.47 11.74
C ARG A 21 6.00 9.98 11.89
N ARG A 22 7.19 10.57 11.69
CA ARG A 22 7.39 12.03 11.78
C ARG A 22 6.52 12.75 10.75
N LEU A 23 6.61 12.36 9.48
CA LEU A 23 5.86 13.01 8.40
C LEU A 23 4.35 12.93 8.65
N LEU A 24 3.81 11.77 9.03
CA LEU A 24 2.38 11.63 9.33
C LEU A 24 1.99 12.39 10.60
N SER A 25 2.87 12.54 11.59
CA SER A 25 2.58 13.33 12.80
C SER A 25 2.42 14.82 12.57
N GLU A 26 2.88 15.32 11.42
CA GLU A 26 2.70 16.71 11.02
C GLU A 26 1.29 16.93 10.41
N GLU A 27 0.59 15.84 10.06
CA GLU A 27 -0.67 15.86 9.32
C GLU A 27 -1.93 15.79 10.19
N THR A 28 -3.02 16.35 9.67
CA THR A 28 -4.37 16.27 10.25
C THR A 28 -5.34 15.73 9.20
N PHE A 29 -6.09 14.70 9.55
CA PHE A 29 -6.97 13.98 8.64
C PHE A 29 -8.45 14.12 9.07
N PRO A 30 -9.40 13.99 8.15
CA PRO A 30 -10.83 13.87 8.49
C PRO A 30 -11.10 12.82 9.57
N ASP A 31 -12.09 13.07 10.41
CA ASP A 31 -12.45 12.19 11.53
C ASP A 31 -12.91 10.80 11.07
N GLU A 32 -13.39 10.66 9.82
CA GLU A 32 -13.76 9.35 9.24
C GLU A 32 -12.58 8.38 9.19
N PHE A 33 -11.35 8.89 9.13
CA PHE A 33 -10.12 8.10 9.12
C PHE A 33 -9.65 7.72 10.52
N ARG A 34 -10.29 8.25 11.57
CA ARG A 34 -10.01 7.85 12.95
C ARG A 34 -10.32 6.36 13.13
N GLY A 35 -9.33 5.62 13.63
CA GLY A 35 -9.44 4.17 13.74
C GLY A 35 -9.58 3.41 12.42
N ALA A 36 -9.50 4.07 11.26
CA ALA A 36 -9.71 3.43 9.96
C ALA A 36 -8.63 2.38 9.62
N PRO A 37 -8.97 1.37 8.79
CA PRO A 37 -8.06 0.29 8.45
C PRO A 37 -6.83 0.77 7.69
N VAL A 38 -5.76 -0.01 7.80
CA VAL A 38 -4.55 0.13 7.00
C VAL A 38 -4.39 -1.12 6.14
N VAL A 39 -4.27 -0.92 4.83
CA VAL A 39 -3.88 -1.96 3.88
C VAL A 39 -2.38 -1.85 3.59
N ALA A 40 -1.72 -3.00 3.55
CA ALA A 40 -0.33 -3.15 3.16
C ALA A 40 -0.23 -4.22 2.08
N GLN A 41 0.17 -3.81 0.89
CA GLN A 41 0.46 -4.69 -0.23
C GLN A 41 1.97 -4.74 -0.43
N PHE A 42 2.50 -5.94 -0.58
CA PHE A 42 3.93 -6.17 -0.77
C PHE A 42 4.18 -7.45 -1.57
N SER A 43 5.42 -7.65 -2.03
CA SER A 43 5.81 -8.80 -2.86
C SER A 43 6.78 -9.73 -2.14
N SER A 44 7.23 -9.39 -0.92
CA SER A 44 8.03 -10.27 -0.08
C SER A 44 7.67 -10.10 1.39
N ILE A 45 7.76 -11.19 2.15
CA ILE A 45 7.70 -11.18 3.60
C ILE A 45 8.93 -11.90 4.17
N GLY A 46 9.78 -11.10 4.82
CA GLY A 46 11.07 -11.56 5.31
C GLY A 46 10.99 -12.33 6.63
N SER A 47 12.09 -13.00 6.95
CA SER A 47 12.20 -13.72 8.22
C SER A 47 12.07 -12.78 9.41
N THR A 48 11.20 -13.22 10.31
CA THR A 48 10.96 -12.63 11.60
C THR A 48 11.65 -13.43 12.68
N ASN A 49 12.93 -13.79 12.50
CA ASN A 49 13.76 -14.41 13.54
C ASN A 49 13.47 -13.76 14.91
N GLY A 50 13.20 -14.60 15.91
CA GLY A 50 12.72 -14.20 17.23
C GLY A 50 11.34 -14.77 17.58
N SER A 51 10.99 -14.70 18.86
CA SER A 51 9.72 -15.20 19.41
C SER A 51 8.50 -14.53 18.78
N LYS A 52 7.33 -15.17 18.87
CA LYS A 52 6.03 -14.58 18.48
C LYS A 52 5.84 -13.17 19.04
N SER A 53 6.19 -12.98 20.31
CA SER A 53 6.13 -11.67 20.98
C SER A 53 7.01 -10.61 20.33
N ASN A 54 8.22 -10.95 19.87
CA ASN A 54 9.10 -9.99 19.17
C ASN A 54 8.50 -9.55 17.83
N ARG A 55 7.81 -10.46 17.14
CA ARG A 55 7.16 -10.17 15.85
C ARG A 55 5.95 -9.25 16.03
N GLU A 56 5.12 -9.55 17.03
CA GLU A 56 4.00 -8.70 17.41
C GLU A 56 4.45 -7.32 17.86
N LYS A 57 5.51 -7.25 18.68
CA LYS A 57 6.11 -5.99 19.12
C LYS A 57 6.53 -5.12 17.94
N TRP A 58 7.30 -5.66 17.00
CA TRP A 58 7.75 -4.90 15.83
C TRP A 58 6.58 -4.48 14.92
N ARG A 59 5.58 -5.36 14.73
CA ARG A 59 4.38 -5.01 13.95
C ARG A 59 3.58 -3.89 14.61
N ASN A 60 3.49 -3.88 15.95
CA ASN A 60 2.81 -2.83 16.69
C ASN A 60 3.57 -1.51 16.57
N GLU A 61 4.90 -1.54 16.66
CA GLU A 61 5.78 -0.40 16.40
C GLU A 61 5.59 0.20 14.99
N LEU A 62 5.46 -0.65 13.96
CA LEU A 62 5.16 -0.19 12.60
C LEU A 62 3.74 0.40 12.49
N GLN A 63 2.75 -0.24 13.11
CA GLN A 63 1.36 0.25 13.12
C GLN A 63 1.21 1.60 13.83
N GLU A 64 1.94 1.82 14.92
CA GLU A 64 2.02 3.13 15.57
C GLU A 64 2.54 4.21 14.61
N SER A 65 3.54 3.89 13.76
CA SER A 65 4.01 4.81 12.72
C SER A 65 2.92 5.15 11.71
N PHE A 66 2.14 4.15 11.26
CA PHE A 66 0.99 4.36 10.35
C PHE A 66 -0.14 5.17 11.00
N SER A 67 -0.14 5.29 12.32
CA SER A 67 -1.21 5.92 13.10
C SER A 67 -0.87 7.31 13.62
N ALA A 68 0.29 7.86 13.26
CA ALA A 68 0.88 9.03 13.91
C ALA A 68 0.17 10.37 13.66
N GLY A 69 -0.76 10.43 12.70
CA GLY A 69 -1.52 11.63 12.38
C GLY A 69 -2.51 12.09 13.45
N ARG A 70 -3.12 13.25 13.22
CA ARG A 70 -4.19 13.81 14.06
C ARG A 70 -5.56 13.72 13.38
N SER A 71 -6.61 13.70 14.19
CA SER A 71 -8.01 13.84 13.76
C SER A 71 -8.38 15.33 13.63
N ALA A 72 -9.28 15.68 12.72
CA ALA A 72 -9.77 17.06 12.51
C ALA A 72 -10.47 17.62 13.77
N SER A 73 -11.21 16.80 14.50
CA SER A 73 -11.81 17.14 15.80
C SER A 73 -10.79 17.26 16.94
N GLY A 74 -9.49 17.10 16.65
CA GLY A 74 -8.43 16.99 17.65
C GLY A 74 -8.22 15.56 18.18
N GLY A 75 -7.05 15.38 18.79
CA GLY A 75 -6.56 14.07 19.27
C GLY A 75 -5.88 13.23 18.20
N ALA A 76 -5.41 12.04 18.60
CA ALA A 76 -4.73 11.12 17.70
C ALA A 76 -5.69 10.51 16.66
N LEU A 77 -5.20 10.30 15.45
CA LEU A 77 -5.87 9.51 14.42
C LEU A 77 -6.13 8.06 14.89
N GLY A 78 -5.29 7.59 15.80
CA GLY A 78 -5.47 6.34 16.54
C GLY A 78 -5.07 5.10 15.74
N ALA A 79 -4.89 4.00 16.47
CA ALA A 79 -4.55 2.70 15.92
C ALA A 79 -5.57 2.26 14.86
N ALA A 80 -5.10 1.62 13.79
CA ALA A 80 -5.98 1.08 12.77
C ALA A 80 -6.86 -0.04 13.34
N SER A 81 -8.15 -0.06 12.97
CA SER A 81 -9.09 -1.13 13.37
C SER A 81 -8.67 -2.49 12.84
N SER A 82 -7.97 -2.52 11.71
CA SER A 82 -7.42 -3.72 11.12
C SER A 82 -6.19 -3.38 10.27
N LEU A 83 -5.19 -4.26 10.33
CA LEU A 83 -4.08 -4.29 9.41
C LEU A 83 -4.33 -5.41 8.39
N GLN A 84 -4.39 -5.07 7.11
CA GLN A 84 -4.78 -5.98 6.03
C GLN A 84 -3.59 -6.19 5.08
N PHE A 85 -3.12 -7.43 4.96
CA PHE A 85 -1.99 -7.79 4.11
C PHE A 85 -2.48 -8.34 2.78
N VAL A 86 -2.28 -7.58 1.71
CA VAL A 86 -2.60 -8.01 0.35
C VAL A 86 -1.44 -8.85 -0.18
N TRP A 87 -1.67 -10.15 -0.31
CA TRP A 87 -0.71 -11.16 -0.77
C TRP A 87 -1.39 -12.13 -1.75
N PRO A 88 -0.75 -12.51 -2.87
CA PRO A 88 -1.35 -13.44 -3.82
C PRO A 88 -1.61 -14.83 -3.23
N THR A 89 -2.77 -15.39 -3.57
CA THR A 89 -3.02 -16.82 -3.34
C THR A 89 -2.21 -17.66 -4.32
N ALA A 90 -2.02 -18.94 -4.00
CA ALA A 90 -1.40 -19.91 -4.91
C ALA A 90 -2.18 -20.03 -6.22
N GLU A 91 -3.52 -19.97 -6.16
CA GLU A 91 -4.39 -19.99 -7.33
C GLU A 91 -4.21 -18.75 -8.21
N GLU A 92 -4.07 -17.56 -7.61
CA GLU A 92 -3.79 -16.32 -8.34
C GLU A 92 -2.43 -16.35 -9.04
N VAL A 93 -1.41 -16.95 -8.42
CA VAL A 93 -0.10 -17.16 -9.06
C VAL A 93 -0.21 -18.19 -10.18
N ARG A 94 -0.82 -19.35 -9.93
CA ARG A 94 -1.04 -20.42 -10.91
C ARG A 94 -1.77 -19.93 -12.17
N CYS A 95 -2.80 -19.10 -11.98
CA CYS A 95 -3.62 -18.53 -13.06
C CYS A 95 -3.04 -17.22 -13.66
N SER A 96 -1.91 -16.73 -13.16
CA SER A 96 -1.27 -15.52 -13.67
C SER A 96 -0.77 -15.69 -15.12
N ILE A 97 -0.45 -14.58 -15.77
CA ILE A 97 0.11 -14.56 -17.14
C ILE A 97 1.41 -15.38 -17.21
N GLU A 98 2.20 -15.38 -16.14
CA GLU A 98 3.50 -16.07 -16.06
C GLU A 98 3.40 -17.45 -15.38
N GLY A 99 2.21 -17.86 -14.94
CA GLY A 99 2.01 -19.09 -14.18
C GLY A 99 2.84 -19.11 -12.90
N TYR A 100 3.37 -20.27 -12.52
CA TYR A 100 4.20 -20.38 -11.32
C TYR A 100 5.52 -19.60 -11.40
N ALA A 101 6.01 -19.26 -12.59
CA ALA A 101 7.25 -18.49 -12.74
C ALA A 101 7.15 -17.09 -12.09
N ALA A 102 5.96 -16.46 -12.11
CA ALA A 102 5.71 -15.21 -11.38
C ALA A 102 5.99 -15.34 -9.87
N GLY A 103 5.73 -16.52 -9.32
CA GLY A 103 5.95 -16.85 -7.93
C GLY A 103 7.40 -16.75 -7.46
N GLY A 104 8.37 -16.89 -8.37
CA GLY A 104 9.79 -16.65 -8.08
C GLY A 104 10.09 -15.20 -7.67
N SER A 105 9.26 -14.24 -8.09
CA SER A 105 9.35 -12.82 -7.69
C SER A 105 8.48 -12.48 -6.48
N LEU A 106 7.88 -13.49 -5.84
CA LEU A 106 7.08 -13.37 -4.63
C LEU A 106 7.71 -14.14 -3.45
N PRO A 107 8.91 -13.76 -2.99
CA PRO A 107 9.61 -14.52 -1.95
C PRO A 107 8.93 -14.33 -0.58
N GLY A 108 8.07 -15.28 -0.24
CA GLY A 108 7.48 -15.47 1.08
C GLY A 108 7.50 -16.95 1.42
N ARG A 109 8.09 -17.31 2.57
CA ARG A 109 8.13 -18.70 3.04
C ARG A 109 6.84 -19.10 3.72
N GLN A 110 6.46 -20.37 3.60
CA GLN A 110 5.26 -20.92 4.24
C GLN A 110 5.25 -20.63 5.75
N GLU A 111 6.40 -20.75 6.41
CA GLU A 111 6.57 -20.44 7.82
C GLU A 111 6.13 -19.01 8.15
N HIS A 112 6.59 -18.00 7.40
CA HIS A 112 6.28 -16.60 7.67
C HIS A 112 4.81 -16.28 7.38
N LEU A 113 4.26 -16.85 6.30
CA LEU A 113 2.87 -16.64 5.91
C LEU A 113 1.89 -17.24 6.92
N SER A 114 2.25 -18.39 7.52
CA SER A 114 1.43 -19.01 8.58
C SER A 114 1.28 -18.11 9.82
N GLN A 115 2.28 -17.25 10.09
CA GLN A 115 2.29 -16.36 11.26
C GLN A 115 1.41 -15.12 11.08
N VAL A 116 0.96 -14.85 9.84
CA VAL A 116 0.14 -13.70 9.47
C VAL A 116 -1.12 -14.10 8.72
N SER A 117 -1.50 -15.38 8.75
CA SER A 117 -2.65 -15.95 8.03
C SER A 117 -3.92 -15.13 8.23
N ASP A 118 -4.15 -14.67 9.46
CA ASP A 118 -5.37 -13.96 9.84
C ASP A 118 -5.44 -12.56 9.23
N LEU A 119 -4.31 -12.03 8.77
CA LEU A 119 -4.18 -10.72 8.13
C LEU A 119 -4.26 -10.80 6.59
N LEU A 120 -4.26 -12.00 6.00
CA LEU A 120 -4.13 -12.15 4.54
C LEU A 120 -5.42 -11.82 3.78
N HIS A 121 -5.24 -11.05 2.71
CA HIS A 121 -6.25 -10.62 1.76
C HIS A 121 -5.71 -10.83 0.35
N ARG A 122 -6.61 -11.11 -0.59
CA ARG A 122 -6.31 -11.45 -1.99
C ARG A 122 -5.75 -10.25 -2.75
N TRP A 123 -4.92 -10.52 -3.76
CA TRP A 123 -4.33 -9.47 -4.62
C TRP A 123 -5.40 -8.70 -5.40
N ASP A 124 -6.38 -9.41 -5.97
CA ASP A 124 -7.49 -8.85 -6.76
C ASP A 124 -7.12 -7.62 -7.61
N GLY A 125 -6.26 -7.85 -8.62
CA GLY A 125 -5.83 -6.81 -9.54
C GLY A 125 -6.88 -6.35 -10.57
N GLY A 126 -8.14 -6.78 -10.41
CA GLY A 126 -9.24 -6.57 -11.36
C GLY A 126 -9.49 -5.12 -11.77
N PRO A 127 -9.61 -4.17 -10.83
CA PRO A 127 -9.95 -2.77 -11.14
C PRO A 127 -8.99 -2.09 -12.13
N ALA A 128 -7.72 -2.52 -12.15
CA ALA A 128 -6.70 -1.97 -13.02
C ALA A 128 -6.38 -2.87 -14.23
N GLY A 129 -7.24 -3.86 -14.53
CA GLY A 129 -7.03 -4.84 -15.60
C GLY A 129 -5.84 -5.79 -15.34
N ARG A 130 -5.40 -5.91 -14.08
CA ARG A 130 -4.17 -6.60 -13.65
C ARG A 130 -4.44 -7.84 -12.80
N ALA A 131 -5.67 -8.39 -12.84
CA ALA A 131 -6.05 -9.57 -12.07
C ALA A 131 -5.12 -10.77 -12.31
N ARG A 132 -4.57 -10.92 -13.52
CA ARG A 132 -3.63 -11.99 -13.89
C ARG A 132 -2.16 -11.56 -13.88
N ALA A 133 -1.85 -10.33 -13.48
CA ALA A 133 -0.48 -9.86 -13.33
C ALA A 133 -0.07 -9.98 -11.85
N ALA A 134 0.96 -10.78 -11.57
CA ALA A 134 1.46 -10.93 -10.21
C ALA A 134 2.05 -9.60 -9.70
N PRO A 135 1.81 -9.22 -8.43
CA PRO A 135 2.25 -7.94 -7.92
C PRO A 135 3.74 -7.92 -7.57
N HIS A 136 4.49 -7.01 -8.18
CA HIS A 136 5.81 -6.62 -7.69
C HIS A 136 5.86 -5.18 -7.12
N ILE A 137 4.73 -4.47 -7.14
CA ILE A 137 4.56 -3.19 -6.43
C ILE A 137 4.54 -3.41 -4.91
N LYS A 138 4.85 -2.37 -4.14
CA LYS A 138 4.63 -2.32 -2.69
C LYS A 138 3.95 -1.01 -2.35
N SER A 139 2.84 -1.11 -1.62
CA SER A 139 2.06 0.05 -1.25
C SER A 139 1.39 -0.11 0.11
N TYR A 140 1.21 1.01 0.80
CA TYR A 140 0.67 1.06 2.14
C TYR A 140 -0.30 2.23 2.20
N CYS A 141 -1.49 2.02 2.73
CA CYS A 141 -2.54 3.03 2.64
C CYS A 141 -3.48 2.93 3.83
N ARG A 142 -3.85 4.07 4.40
CA ARG A 142 -4.98 4.16 5.33
C ARG A 142 -6.21 4.66 4.59
N TYR A 143 -7.32 3.96 4.73
CA TYR A 143 -8.50 4.20 3.90
C TYR A 143 -9.81 4.01 4.67
N ARG A 144 -10.88 4.56 4.13
CA ARG A 144 -12.27 4.36 4.56
C ARG A 144 -13.10 4.31 3.28
N ASP A 145 -13.80 3.19 3.06
CA ASP A 145 -14.57 2.96 1.83
C ASP A 145 -13.69 3.18 0.58
N SER A 146 -14.11 4.02 -0.37
CA SER A 146 -13.32 4.39 -1.56
C SER A 146 -12.35 5.56 -1.31
N ARG A 147 -12.22 6.06 -0.07
CA ARG A 147 -11.42 7.25 0.25
C ARG A 147 -10.11 6.91 0.94
N VAL A 148 -9.04 7.60 0.56
CA VAL A 148 -7.68 7.41 1.11
C VAL A 148 -7.25 8.60 1.96
N ALA A 149 -6.73 8.32 3.16
CA ALA A 149 -6.13 9.33 4.05
C ALA A 149 -4.71 9.67 3.62
N TRP A 150 -3.89 8.65 3.37
CA TRP A 150 -2.52 8.75 2.89
C TRP A 150 -2.14 7.46 2.19
N MET A 151 -1.20 7.55 1.25
CA MET A 151 -0.65 6.39 0.54
C MET A 151 0.87 6.48 0.50
N VAL A 152 1.54 5.35 0.68
CA VAL A 152 2.96 5.18 0.40
C VAL A 152 3.10 4.22 -0.78
N ILE A 153 3.87 4.61 -1.80
CA ILE A 153 4.37 3.72 -2.85
C ILE A 153 5.88 3.62 -2.64
N THR A 154 6.42 2.42 -2.52
CA THR A 154 7.81 2.23 -2.08
C THR A 154 8.43 0.95 -2.65
N SER A 155 9.75 0.81 -2.52
CA SER A 155 10.45 -0.46 -2.67
C SER A 155 10.34 -1.36 -1.43
N SER A 156 10.00 -0.78 -0.27
CA SER A 156 9.99 -1.47 1.03
C SER A 156 8.92 -2.57 1.09
N ASN A 157 9.37 -3.82 1.16
CA ASN A 157 8.53 -4.97 1.54
C ASN A 157 8.22 -4.97 3.06
N MET A 158 7.30 -5.84 3.48
CA MET A 158 6.95 -6.00 4.89
C MET A 158 8.05 -6.73 5.67
N SER A 159 9.07 -5.97 6.11
CA SER A 159 10.20 -6.53 6.85
C SER A 159 10.92 -5.50 7.73
N ARG A 160 11.58 -5.99 8.80
CA ARG A 160 12.46 -5.18 9.66
C ARG A 160 13.66 -4.61 8.90
N ALA A 161 14.15 -5.33 7.90
CA ALA A 161 15.29 -4.90 7.10
C ALA A 161 14.99 -3.62 6.30
N ALA A 162 13.80 -3.58 5.69
CA ALA A 162 13.32 -2.49 4.85
C ALA A 162 12.79 -1.29 5.66
N TRP A 163 12.02 -1.54 6.73
CA TRP A 163 11.40 -0.48 7.50
C TRP A 163 12.21 -0.04 8.73
N GLY A 164 13.09 -0.89 9.24
CA GLY A 164 13.84 -0.68 10.48
C GLY A 164 13.15 -1.30 11.70
N GLU A 165 13.91 -1.52 12.77
CA GLU A 165 13.44 -2.00 14.09
C GLU A 165 14.05 -1.13 15.20
N LEU A 166 13.21 -0.65 16.13
CA LEU A 166 13.70 0.08 17.30
C LEU A 166 14.40 -0.86 18.29
N GLN A 167 15.55 -0.40 18.77
CA GLN A 167 16.44 -1.06 19.70
C GLN A 167 16.79 -0.11 20.84
N LYS A 168 17.43 -0.63 21.90
CA LYS A 168 17.88 0.16 23.06
C LYS A 168 16.75 1.03 23.62
N SER A 169 15.61 0.40 23.90
CA SER A 169 14.41 1.06 24.43
C SER A 169 13.92 2.24 23.59
N GLY A 170 14.02 2.15 22.26
CA GLY A 170 13.52 3.18 21.34
C GLY A 170 14.53 4.28 20.98
N SER A 171 15.74 4.26 21.56
CA SER A 171 16.76 5.28 21.29
C SER A 171 17.56 5.06 20.00
N GLN A 172 17.40 3.90 19.36
CA GLN A 172 18.13 3.52 18.15
C GLN A 172 17.19 2.81 17.16
N LEU A 173 17.15 3.25 15.91
CA LEU A 173 16.51 2.52 14.80
C LEU A 173 17.58 1.76 14.01
N TYR A 174 17.42 0.46 13.84
CA TYR A 174 18.34 -0.36 13.04
C TYR A 174 17.71 -0.77 11.71
N CYS A 175 18.32 -0.34 10.60
CA CYS A 175 17.90 -0.63 9.23
C CYS A 175 18.98 -1.45 8.50
N LYS A 176 18.57 -2.35 7.60
CA LYS A 176 19.50 -3.24 6.86
C LYS A 176 19.48 -3.06 5.34
N SER A 177 18.46 -2.40 4.80
CA SER A 177 18.28 -2.23 3.35
C SER A 177 18.34 -0.76 2.94
N TYR A 178 18.62 -0.54 1.66
CA TYR A 178 18.32 0.72 0.97
C TYR A 178 16.90 0.64 0.43
N GLU A 179 16.05 1.61 0.77
CA GLU A 179 14.68 1.66 0.28
C GLU A 179 14.28 3.09 -0.03
N LEU A 180 13.45 3.26 -1.05
CA LEU A 180 12.93 4.56 -1.44
C LEU A 180 11.44 4.46 -1.72
N GLY A 181 10.70 5.51 -1.37
CA GLY A 181 9.28 5.60 -1.61
C GLY A 181 8.78 7.03 -1.52
N LEU A 182 7.58 7.22 -2.04
CA LEU A 182 6.85 8.47 -2.04
C LEU A 182 5.68 8.35 -1.06
N LEU A 183 5.51 9.38 -0.22
CA LEU A 183 4.32 9.57 0.60
C LEU A 183 3.39 10.55 -0.12
N LEU A 184 2.22 10.06 -0.51
CA LEU A 184 1.16 10.85 -1.12
C LEU A 184 0.18 11.27 -0.02
N LEU A 185 0.06 12.59 0.14
CA LEU A 185 -0.87 13.22 1.07
C LEU A 185 -1.90 14.02 0.28
N PRO A 186 -3.19 14.00 0.68
CA PRO A 186 -4.23 14.71 -0.05
C PRO A 186 -3.96 16.21 -0.25
N HIS A 187 -3.32 16.88 0.71
CA HIS A 187 -2.99 18.30 0.60
C HIS A 187 -1.84 18.61 -0.39
N LEU A 188 -0.97 17.62 -0.63
CA LEU A 188 0.15 17.74 -1.58
C LEU A 188 -0.31 17.55 -3.03
N LEU A 189 -1.46 16.88 -3.24
CA LEU A 189 -2.04 16.69 -4.56
C LEU A 189 -2.95 17.83 -5.00
N ARG A 190 -3.07 18.93 -4.23
CA ARG A 190 -3.62 20.17 -4.80
C ARG A 190 -2.83 20.49 -6.08
N PRO A 191 -3.47 20.95 -7.16
CA PRO A 191 -2.80 21.18 -8.41
C PRO A 191 -1.75 22.27 -8.20
N ARG A 192 -0.51 21.82 -7.97
CA ARG A 192 0.67 22.66 -7.93
C ARG A 192 1.27 22.55 -9.30
N VAL A 193 1.16 23.67 -9.99
CA VAL A 193 1.77 23.87 -11.27
C VAL A 193 3.28 23.89 -11.08
N PHE A 194 3.96 22.83 -11.54
CA PHE A 194 5.43 22.76 -11.57
C PHE A 194 5.88 22.81 -13.02
N ASN A 195 6.69 23.82 -13.35
CA ASN A 195 7.28 23.98 -14.67
C ASN A 195 8.80 23.80 -14.58
N CYS A 196 9.34 22.77 -15.23
CA CYS A 196 10.79 22.53 -15.35
C CYS A 196 11.33 23.02 -16.71
N THR A 197 10.49 23.64 -17.54
CA THR A 197 10.78 24.14 -18.89
C THR A 197 10.22 25.56 -19.03
N PRO A 198 10.99 26.60 -18.69
CA PRO A 198 10.52 28.00 -18.64
C PRO A 198 9.83 28.48 -19.93
N GLU A 199 10.17 27.89 -21.07
CA GLU A 199 9.65 28.27 -22.40
C GLU A 199 8.22 27.78 -22.67
N HIS A 200 7.67 26.92 -21.81
CA HIS A 200 6.28 26.44 -21.91
C HIS A 200 5.55 26.70 -20.61
N PRO A 201 4.78 27.80 -20.51
CA PRO A 201 4.00 28.05 -19.32
C PRO A 201 2.99 26.91 -19.13
N PRO A 202 2.86 26.41 -17.90
CA PRO A 202 1.91 25.36 -17.58
C PRO A 202 0.48 25.83 -17.86
N PRO A 203 -0.42 24.91 -18.30
CA PRO A 203 -1.82 25.26 -18.51
C PRO A 203 -2.40 25.86 -17.21
N THR A 204 -3.16 26.94 -17.36
CA THR A 204 -3.84 27.58 -16.24
C THR A 204 -4.75 26.57 -15.54
N LEU A 205 -4.95 26.74 -14.22
CA LEU A 205 -5.81 25.88 -13.39
C LEU A 205 -7.24 25.72 -13.93
N ASP A 206 -7.67 26.62 -14.81
CA ASP A 206 -9.00 26.64 -15.45
C ASP A 206 -9.03 25.97 -16.83
N ALA A 207 -7.91 25.44 -17.33
CA ALA A 207 -7.90 24.71 -18.59
C ALA A 207 -8.58 23.34 -18.40
N PRO A 208 -9.62 23.01 -19.18
CA PRO A 208 -10.23 21.69 -19.14
C PRO A 208 -9.15 20.66 -19.49
N PHE A 209 -8.99 19.65 -18.62
CA PHE A 209 -8.12 18.51 -18.92
C PHE A 209 -8.51 17.93 -20.28
N PRO A 210 -7.56 17.63 -21.18
CA PRO A 210 -7.89 16.91 -22.39
C PRO A 210 -8.52 15.56 -22.01
N PRO A 211 -9.60 15.14 -22.68
CA PRO A 211 -10.22 13.84 -22.40
C PRO A 211 -9.15 12.76 -22.51
N SER A 212 -9.07 11.89 -21.49
CA SER A 212 -8.13 10.77 -21.50
C SER A 212 -8.31 9.93 -22.76
N PRO A 213 -7.23 9.52 -23.45
CA PRO A 213 -7.33 8.64 -24.60
C PRO A 213 -7.57 7.20 -24.10
N ILE A 214 -8.76 6.95 -23.56
CA ILE A 214 -9.25 5.60 -23.29
C ILE A 214 -10.64 5.48 -23.94
N SER A 215 -10.72 5.78 -25.24
CA SER A 215 -11.79 5.27 -26.10
C SER A 215 -11.14 4.36 -27.13
N GLY A 216 -11.00 3.08 -26.82
CA GLY A 216 -10.33 2.18 -27.76
C GLY A 216 -10.18 0.72 -27.38
N ILE A 217 -10.73 0.24 -26.27
CA ILE A 217 -10.78 -1.22 -26.01
C ILE A 217 -12.21 -1.67 -26.29
N THR A 218 -12.43 -2.12 -27.53
CA THR A 218 -13.64 -2.83 -27.93
C THR A 218 -13.76 -4.11 -27.12
N ASN A 219 -14.85 -4.23 -26.38
CA ASN A 219 -15.25 -5.44 -25.65
C ASN A 219 -15.55 -6.57 -26.64
N ASP A 220 -14.63 -7.52 -26.79
CA ASP A 220 -14.96 -8.87 -27.25
C ASP A 220 -14.44 -9.88 -26.25
N GLY A 221 -15.37 -10.49 -25.50
CA GLY A 221 -15.07 -11.57 -24.54
C GLY A 221 -15.82 -11.44 -23.21
N LYS A 222 -17.13 -11.69 -23.21
CA LYS A 222 -18.00 -11.73 -22.04
C LYS A 222 -17.49 -12.70 -20.95
N ARG A 223 -17.18 -12.16 -19.77
CA ARG A 223 -17.70 -12.65 -18.48
C ARG A 223 -18.38 -11.46 -17.78
N PRO A 224 -19.60 -11.61 -17.25
CA PRO A 224 -20.26 -10.50 -16.58
C PRO A 224 -19.63 -10.30 -15.21
N CYS A 225 -18.81 -9.25 -15.09
CA CYS A 225 -18.59 -8.60 -13.80
C CYS A 225 -19.92 -7.93 -13.44
N THR A 226 -20.69 -8.52 -12.53
CA THR A 226 -21.93 -7.91 -12.00
C THR A 226 -21.56 -6.86 -10.94
N GLY A 227 -20.78 -5.87 -11.34
CA GLY A 227 -20.48 -4.68 -10.56
C GLY A 227 -20.45 -3.51 -11.55
N SER A 228 -21.23 -2.48 -11.26
CA SER A 228 -21.12 -1.15 -11.87
C SER A 228 -19.64 -0.74 -11.92
N ALA A 229 -19.27 0.17 -12.82
CA ALA A 229 -18.01 0.89 -12.75
C ALA A 229 -17.99 1.74 -11.45
N GLU A 230 -17.82 1.10 -10.30
CA GLU A 230 -17.87 1.73 -8.98
C GLU A 230 -16.51 2.32 -8.67
N GLU A 231 -16.49 3.66 -8.68
CA GLU A 231 -15.57 4.57 -8.00
C GLU A 231 -14.13 4.09 -7.79
N MET A 232 -13.23 4.55 -8.66
CA MET A 232 -11.79 4.50 -8.40
C MET A 232 -11.47 5.11 -7.03
N PRO A 233 -10.59 4.49 -6.22
CA PRO A 233 -10.22 5.04 -4.93
C PRO A 233 -9.69 6.47 -5.06
N THR A 234 -10.22 7.37 -4.26
CA THR A 234 -9.95 8.80 -4.40
C THR A 234 -9.35 9.38 -3.13
N LEU A 235 -8.32 10.23 -3.25
CA LEU A 235 -7.73 10.90 -2.09
C LEU A 235 -8.69 11.95 -1.52
N ALA A 236 -8.96 11.83 -0.23
CA ALA A 236 -9.81 12.75 0.50
C ALA A 236 -9.06 14.03 0.89
N ALA A 237 -9.14 15.08 0.07
CA ALA A 237 -8.61 16.38 0.46
C ALA A 237 -9.50 17.07 1.52
N MET A 238 -8.88 17.66 2.55
CA MET A 238 -9.50 18.68 3.41
C MET A 238 -8.97 20.06 3.05
N SER A 239 -9.85 21.06 3.11
CA SER A 239 -9.52 22.48 3.03
C SER A 239 -8.74 22.89 4.29
N HIS A 240 -7.65 23.66 4.16
CA HIS A 240 -7.01 24.28 5.33
C HIS A 240 -7.84 25.47 5.82
N PRO A 241 -7.78 25.82 7.12
CA PRO A 241 -8.36 27.07 7.61
C PRO A 241 -7.50 28.24 7.08
N GLY A 242 -7.96 28.81 5.98
CA GLY A 242 -7.30 29.85 5.18
C GLY A 242 -7.87 29.99 3.77
N ASP A 243 -8.49 28.92 3.25
CA ASP A 243 -9.03 28.88 1.88
C ASP A 243 -10.56 29.04 1.85
N ALA A 244 -11.05 30.26 2.13
CA ALA A 244 -12.48 30.57 2.07
C ALA A 244 -13.04 30.62 0.63
N VAL A 245 -12.20 30.49 -0.41
CA VAL A 245 -12.58 30.76 -1.82
C VAL A 245 -12.84 29.49 -2.65
N LEU A 246 -12.49 28.28 -2.17
CA LEU A 246 -12.58 27.04 -2.96
C LEU A 246 -13.63 26.03 -2.47
N ALA A 247 -14.61 26.46 -1.67
CA ALA A 247 -15.64 25.60 -1.10
C ALA A 247 -16.64 24.99 -2.11
N SER A 248 -16.58 25.35 -3.40
CA SER A 248 -17.54 24.90 -4.42
C SER A 248 -17.09 23.71 -5.27
N ASN A 249 -15.79 23.39 -5.35
CA ASN A 249 -15.28 22.27 -6.17
C ASN A 249 -14.46 21.31 -5.30
N LYS A 250 -15.10 20.25 -4.78
CA LYS A 250 -14.41 19.10 -4.18
C LYS A 250 -13.59 18.38 -5.26
N GLN A 251 -12.38 18.84 -5.52
CA GLN A 251 -11.48 18.18 -6.46
C GLN A 251 -11.00 16.86 -5.85
N CYS A 252 -11.44 15.76 -6.46
CA CYS A 252 -11.18 14.40 -6.02
C CYS A 252 -10.09 13.80 -6.92
N TRP A 253 -8.94 13.41 -6.35
CA TRP A 253 -7.80 12.87 -7.10
C TRP A 253 -7.84 11.35 -7.10
N CYS A 254 -8.17 10.74 -8.23
CA CYS A 254 -8.18 9.28 -8.37
C CYS A 254 -6.76 8.75 -8.18
N LEU A 255 -6.55 7.91 -7.18
CA LEU A 255 -5.35 7.11 -7.07
C LEU A 255 -5.60 5.80 -7.82
N PRO A 256 -4.78 5.45 -8.82
CA PRO A 256 -4.89 4.18 -9.51
C PRO A 256 -4.33 3.06 -8.63
N LEU A 257 -4.99 2.77 -7.51
CA LEU A 257 -4.69 1.60 -6.70
C LEU A 257 -4.88 0.35 -7.57
N PRO A 258 -3.88 -0.54 -7.67
CA PRO A 258 -3.97 -1.68 -8.55
C PRO A 258 -4.85 -2.80 -7.98
N TYR A 259 -5.44 -2.61 -6.79
CA TYR A 259 -6.28 -3.57 -6.07
C TYR A 259 -7.50 -2.88 -5.42
N CYS A 260 -8.54 -3.67 -5.13
CA CYS A 260 -9.80 -3.20 -4.52
C CYS A 260 -9.61 -2.70 -3.08
N LEU A 261 -10.43 -1.70 -2.70
CA LEU A 261 -10.67 -1.30 -1.31
C LEU A 261 -12.18 -1.46 -1.00
N PRO A 262 -12.58 -2.13 0.09
CA PRO A 262 -11.73 -2.96 0.95
C PRO A 262 -11.17 -4.19 0.20
N PRO A 263 -9.96 -4.67 0.51
CA PRO A 263 -9.44 -5.88 -0.10
C PRO A 263 -10.22 -7.11 0.37
N LEU A 264 -10.35 -8.12 -0.47
CA LEU A 264 -11.09 -9.35 -0.15
C LEU A 264 -10.27 -10.25 0.77
N ARG A 265 -10.78 -10.55 1.97
CA ARG A 265 -10.12 -11.45 2.91
C ARG A 265 -10.01 -12.86 2.35
N TYR A 266 -8.94 -13.57 2.70
CA TYR A 266 -8.80 -15.00 2.39
C TYR A 266 -9.98 -15.81 2.97
N SER A 267 -10.52 -16.69 2.14
CA SER A 267 -11.43 -17.76 2.55
C SER A 267 -10.67 -18.92 3.20
N ARG A 268 -11.39 -19.87 3.81
CA ARG A 268 -10.78 -21.07 4.40
C ARG A 268 -10.12 -22.00 3.38
N SER A 269 -10.52 -21.91 2.11
CA SER A 269 -9.95 -22.68 1.00
C SER A 269 -8.75 -22.00 0.35
N ASP A 270 -8.52 -20.72 0.63
CA ASP A 270 -7.39 -20.00 0.03
C ASP A 270 -6.07 -20.46 0.64
N ARG A 271 -5.12 -20.79 -0.23
CA ARG A 271 -3.73 -21.06 0.14
C ARG A 271 -2.89 -19.85 -0.26
N PRO A 272 -2.10 -19.25 0.63
CA PRO A 272 -1.16 -18.21 0.22
C PRO A 272 -0.10 -18.80 -0.71
N TRP A 273 0.35 -18.02 -1.70
CA TRP A 273 1.54 -18.38 -2.45
C TRP A 273 2.74 -18.41 -1.49
N ALA A 274 3.45 -19.53 -1.45
CA ALA A 274 4.69 -19.68 -0.69
C ALA A 274 5.79 -20.18 -1.64
N VAL A 275 6.94 -19.51 -1.67
CA VAL A 275 8.02 -19.84 -2.63
C VAL A 275 8.60 -21.24 -2.39
N ASP A 276 8.56 -21.71 -1.14
CA ASP A 276 8.95 -23.05 -0.68
C ASP A 276 7.74 -24.00 -0.54
N GLY A 277 6.60 -23.64 -1.13
CA GLY A 277 5.39 -24.47 -1.14
C GLY A 277 5.43 -25.57 -2.20
N HIS A 278 4.51 -26.53 -2.06
CA HIS A 278 4.25 -27.56 -3.05
C HIS A 278 2.84 -27.38 -3.65
N PHE A 279 2.79 -27.16 -4.96
CA PHE A 279 1.58 -26.91 -5.75
C PHE A 279 1.57 -27.82 -6.98
N PRO A 280 0.97 -29.02 -6.86
CA PRO A 280 0.99 -30.03 -7.93
C PRO A 280 0.06 -29.69 -9.10
N GLU A 281 -0.92 -28.81 -8.88
CA GLU A 281 -1.88 -28.43 -9.91
C GLU A 281 -1.15 -27.69 -11.06
N PRO A 282 -1.34 -28.08 -12.34
CA PRO A 282 -0.64 -27.42 -13.44
C PRO A 282 -1.09 -25.96 -13.62
N ASP A 283 -0.13 -25.09 -13.91
CA ASP A 283 -0.38 -23.71 -14.33
C ASP A 283 -0.80 -23.63 -15.81
N ASN A 284 -0.94 -22.39 -16.32
CA ASN A 284 -1.30 -22.12 -17.71
C ASN A 284 -0.29 -22.68 -18.75
N PHE A 285 0.87 -23.14 -18.30
CA PHE A 285 1.93 -23.74 -19.12
C PHE A 285 2.10 -25.24 -18.87
N GLY A 286 1.19 -25.87 -18.11
CA GLY A 286 1.26 -27.28 -17.77
C GLY A 286 2.32 -27.63 -16.72
N ARG A 287 2.85 -26.63 -15.98
CA ARG A 287 3.91 -26.83 -14.99
C ARG A 287 3.34 -26.88 -13.59
N SER A 288 3.89 -27.73 -12.74
CA SER A 288 3.68 -27.71 -11.28
C SER A 288 4.79 -26.89 -10.59
N TRP A 289 4.59 -26.53 -9.32
CA TRP A 289 5.64 -25.91 -8.50
C TRP A 289 6.00 -26.77 -7.30
N ALA A 290 7.28 -27.06 -7.17
CA ALA A 290 7.89 -27.67 -6.00
C ALA A 290 9.33 -27.15 -5.91
N LEU A 291 9.74 -26.69 -4.73
CA LEU A 291 11.10 -26.23 -4.45
C LEU A 291 11.78 -27.16 -3.44
#